data_AF-A0ABC8V183-F1
#
_entry.id   AF-A0ABC8V183-F1
#
_cell.length_a   1.000
_cell.length_b   1.000
_cell.length_c   1.000
_cell.angle_alpha   90.00
_cell.angle_beta   90.00
_cell.angle_gamma   90.00
#
_symmetry.space_group_name_H-M   'P 1'
#
loop_
_entity.id
_entity.type
_entity.pdbx_description
1 polymer ?
#
loop_
_entity_poly.entity_id
_entity_poly.type
_entity_poly.pdbx_seq_one_letter_code
_entity_poly.pdbx_strand_id
1 'polypeptide(L)'
;RSVNPVWISENVARNSKKSPEKVFRTLEMYTAIANHWPEIESIFSFESTSDIRSLALTSLVKLSESVRTSLIEFESAIQKNSSKSLVAGAGIHALTTDVMHYLSLLGDYSNILADILADLPLPGKSSLPESYFDTYDSEDFPLPAISLRFVWLILILLCKLDGKAKHYKDDSLSYLFLANNLNYVVSKVRISNMKYLLGDDWLTKHETKVKQFALNYETDSMEPCRRFPPGGSDSSNVAGGSEG
;
A
#
# COMPACT_ATOMS: atom_id res chain seq x y z
N ARG A 1 18.14 -22.71 -3.81
CA ARG A 1 18.57 -21.73 -2.78
C ARG A 1 17.40 -21.61 -1.81
N SER A 2 17.55 -22.13 -0.60
CA SER A 2 16.47 -22.23 0.39
C SER A 2 16.03 -20.84 0.84
N VAL A 3 14.76 -20.50 0.68
CA VAL A 3 14.19 -19.21 1.15
C VAL A 3 13.56 -19.49 2.50
N ASN A 4 14.21 -19.00 3.57
CA ASN A 4 13.73 -19.09 4.94
C ASN A 4 12.65 -18.01 5.15
N PRO A 5 11.36 -18.35 5.43
CA PRO A 5 10.31 -17.38 5.60
C PRO A 5 10.07 -17.13 7.10
N VAL A 6 10.88 -16.26 7.71
CA VAL A 6 10.67 -15.85 9.10
C VAL A 6 10.68 -14.34 9.20
N TRP A 7 9.81 -13.59 8.50
CA TRP A 7 9.69 -12.14 8.76
C TRP A 7 8.30 -11.53 8.47
N ILE A 8 7.20 -12.27 8.63
CA ILE A 8 5.91 -11.57 8.78
C ILE A 8 5.96 -10.92 10.16
N SER A 9 5.81 -9.59 10.24
CA SER A 9 5.76 -8.94 11.54
C SER A 9 4.74 -9.65 12.42
N GLU A 10 5.15 -9.91 13.66
CA GLU A 10 4.44 -10.77 14.60
C GLU A 10 3.02 -10.26 14.90
N ASN A 11 2.66 -9.05 14.46
CA ASN A 11 1.39 -8.38 14.71
C ASN A 11 0.42 -8.38 13.50
N VAL A 12 0.92 -8.35 12.25
CA VAL A 12 0.05 -8.51 11.06
C VAL A 12 -0.26 -10.00 10.85
N ALA A 13 0.72 -10.89 11.12
CA ALA A 13 0.53 -12.33 11.11
C ALA A 13 -0.44 -12.85 12.19
N ARG A 14 -0.39 -12.30 13.41
CA ARG A 14 -1.22 -12.78 14.54
C ARG A 14 -2.70 -12.48 14.37
N ASN A 15 -3.03 -11.37 13.71
CA ASN A 15 -4.41 -10.89 13.62
C ASN A 15 -5.17 -11.48 12.43
N SER A 16 -4.48 -12.01 11.41
CA SER A 16 -5.06 -12.96 10.47
C SER A 16 -4.95 -14.36 11.08
N LYS A 17 -6.03 -14.89 11.66
CA LYS A 17 -6.08 -16.25 12.24
C LYS A 17 -5.75 -17.41 11.24
N LYS A 18 -5.30 -17.09 10.02
CA LYS A 18 -4.86 -17.98 8.94
C LYS A 18 -3.61 -17.34 8.32
N SER A 19 -2.53 -18.10 8.14
CA SER A 19 -1.27 -17.55 7.61
C SER A 19 -1.47 -16.95 6.21
N PRO A 20 -0.73 -15.89 5.84
CA PRO A 20 -0.74 -15.33 4.49
C PRO A 20 -0.50 -16.38 3.40
N GLU A 21 0.25 -17.44 3.71
CA GLU A 21 0.53 -18.56 2.81
C GLU A 21 -0.76 -19.29 2.38
N LYS A 22 -1.80 -19.28 3.22
CA LYS A 22 -3.07 -19.94 2.90
C LYS A 22 -3.77 -19.27 1.72
N VAL A 23 -3.77 -17.94 1.63
CA VAL A 23 -4.44 -17.25 0.51
C VAL A 23 -3.72 -17.54 -0.81
N PHE A 24 -2.39 -17.61 -0.80
CA PHE A 24 -1.60 -17.89 -2.00
C PHE A 24 -1.78 -19.34 -2.44
N ARG A 25 -1.80 -20.30 -1.52
CA ARG A 25 -2.17 -21.69 -1.84
C ARG A 25 -3.58 -21.80 -2.41
N THR A 26 -4.54 -21.05 -1.87
CA THR A 26 -5.91 -21.01 -2.43
C THR A 26 -5.92 -20.43 -3.85
N LEU A 27 -5.15 -19.37 -4.11
CA LEU A 27 -4.98 -18.80 -5.45
C LEU A 27 -4.31 -19.77 -6.42
N GLU A 28 -3.28 -20.50 -5.99
CA GLU A 28 -2.64 -21.56 -6.76
C GLU A 28 -3.62 -22.68 -7.13
N MET A 29 -4.44 -23.14 -6.17
CA MET A 29 -5.47 -24.15 -6.42
C MET A 29 -6.53 -23.64 -7.40
N TYR A 30 -6.98 -22.39 -7.23
CA TYR A 30 -7.92 -21.75 -8.15
C TYR A 30 -7.35 -21.71 -9.56
N THR A 31 -6.10 -21.25 -9.70
CA THR A 31 -5.37 -21.17 -10.97
C THR A 31 -5.26 -22.53 -11.63
N ALA A 32 -4.91 -23.57 -10.86
CA ALA A 32 -4.77 -24.92 -11.37
C ALA A 32 -6.09 -25.44 -11.96
N ILE A 33 -7.22 -25.24 -11.28
CA ILE A 33 -8.53 -25.70 -11.79
C ILE A 33 -8.96 -24.85 -12.99
N ALA A 34 -8.82 -23.53 -12.93
CA ALA A 34 -9.22 -22.62 -14.00
C ALA A 34 -8.45 -22.86 -15.30
N ASN A 35 -7.13 -23.07 -15.21
CA ASN A 35 -6.29 -23.31 -16.39
C ASN A 35 -6.58 -24.63 -17.09
N HIS A 36 -7.06 -25.65 -16.36
CA HIS A 36 -7.39 -26.97 -16.92
C HIS A 36 -8.90 -27.12 -17.18
N TRP A 37 -9.66 -26.03 -17.10
CA TRP A 37 -11.11 -26.05 -17.31
C TRP A 37 -11.50 -26.60 -18.69
N PRO A 38 -10.84 -26.23 -19.82
CA PRO A 38 -11.17 -26.78 -21.13
C PRO A 38 -11.00 -28.30 -21.21
N GLU A 39 -9.96 -28.85 -20.60
CA GLU A 39 -9.72 -30.29 -20.54
C GLU A 39 -10.74 -30.99 -19.65
N ILE A 40 -11.09 -30.39 -18.50
CA ILE A 40 -12.15 -30.90 -17.62
C ILE A 40 -13.47 -30.97 -18.38
N GLU A 41 -13.84 -29.93 -19.13
CA GLU A 41 -15.06 -29.93 -19.94
C GLU A 41 -15.03 -30.98 -21.05
N SER A 42 -13.88 -31.14 -21.71
CA SER A 42 -13.72 -32.10 -22.80
C SER A 42 -13.74 -33.56 -22.32
N ILE A 43 -13.09 -33.87 -21.20
CA ILE A 43 -13.00 -35.25 -20.67
C ILE A 43 -14.33 -35.68 -20.06
N PHE A 44 -15.01 -34.77 -19.36
CA PHE A 44 -16.25 -35.03 -18.63
C PHE A 44 -17.49 -34.45 -19.34
N SER A 45 -17.52 -34.55 -20.67
CA SER A 45 -18.57 -33.97 -21.51
C SER A 45 -19.91 -34.72 -21.43
N PHE A 46 -19.91 -35.96 -20.96
CA PHE A 46 -21.12 -36.79 -20.86
C PHE A 46 -21.95 -36.46 -19.62
N GLU A 47 -23.27 -36.64 -19.73
CA GLU A 47 -24.20 -36.40 -18.62
C GLU A 47 -23.91 -37.28 -17.41
N SER A 48 -23.50 -38.54 -17.64
CA SER A 48 -23.09 -39.45 -16.56
C SER A 48 -21.86 -38.97 -15.76
N THR A 49 -21.13 -37.99 -16.27
CA THR A 49 -19.94 -37.39 -15.64
C THR A 49 -20.16 -35.92 -15.25
N SER A 50 -21.38 -35.39 -15.35
CA SER A 50 -21.69 -33.98 -15.10
C SER A 50 -21.38 -33.55 -13.66
N ASP A 51 -21.50 -34.47 -12.69
CA ASP A 51 -21.15 -34.25 -11.29
C ASP A 51 -19.70 -33.79 -11.09
N ILE A 52 -18.76 -34.26 -11.92
CA ILE A 52 -17.34 -33.89 -11.81
C ILE A 52 -17.13 -32.43 -12.24
N ARG A 53 -17.79 -32.00 -13.32
CA ARG A 53 -17.77 -30.59 -13.77
C ARG A 53 -18.42 -29.69 -12.72
N SER A 54 -19.55 -30.12 -12.16
CA SER A 54 -20.25 -29.41 -11.08
C SER A 54 -19.39 -29.26 -9.82
N LEU A 55 -18.66 -30.32 -9.45
CA LEU A 55 -17.72 -30.30 -8.32
C LEU A 55 -16.57 -29.31 -8.54
N ALA A 56 -16.01 -29.28 -9.75
CA ALA A 56 -14.93 -28.36 -10.11
C ALA A 56 -15.41 -26.89 -10.07
N LEU A 57 -16.59 -26.57 -10.63
CA LEU A 57 -17.19 -25.23 -10.53
C LEU A 57 -17.46 -24.83 -9.07
N THR A 58 -18.08 -25.73 -8.30
CA THR A 58 -18.36 -25.51 -6.88
C THR A 58 -17.07 -25.25 -6.10
N SER A 59 -15.97 -25.92 -6.47
CA SER A 59 -14.65 -25.70 -5.87
C SER A 59 -14.09 -24.33 -6.22
N LEU A 60 -14.16 -23.90 -7.49
CA LEU A 60 -13.74 -22.55 -7.92
C LEU A 60 -14.50 -21.46 -7.16
N VAL A 61 -15.82 -21.61 -6.98
CA VAL A 61 -16.65 -20.68 -6.21
C VAL A 61 -16.16 -20.60 -4.76
N LYS A 62 -16.02 -21.75 -4.08
CA LYS A 62 -15.55 -21.79 -2.68
C LYS A 62 -14.14 -21.22 -2.50
N LEU A 63 -13.24 -21.48 -3.45
CA LEU A 63 -11.89 -20.92 -3.45
C LEU A 63 -11.94 -19.39 -3.61
N SER A 64 -12.75 -18.87 -4.54
CA SER A 64 -12.94 -17.43 -4.76
C SER A 64 -13.49 -16.73 -3.50
N GLU A 65 -14.49 -17.32 -2.84
CA GLU A 65 -15.05 -16.83 -1.58
C GLU A 65 -14.00 -16.82 -0.45
N SER A 66 -13.17 -17.86 -0.36
CA SER A 66 -12.08 -17.90 0.60
C SER A 66 -11.06 -16.78 0.35
N VAL A 67 -10.70 -16.49 -0.90
CA VAL A 67 -9.78 -15.39 -1.25
C VAL A 67 -10.40 -14.05 -0.87
N ARG A 68 -11.67 -13.80 -1.26
CA ARG A 68 -12.41 -12.58 -0.91
C ARG A 68 -12.44 -12.35 0.59
N THR A 69 -12.73 -13.40 1.36
CA THR A 69 -12.74 -13.36 2.84
C THR A 69 -11.36 -12.99 3.40
N SER A 70 -10.29 -13.59 2.87
CA SER A 70 -8.93 -13.25 3.30
C SER A 70 -8.55 -11.80 3.00
N LEU A 71 -8.99 -11.23 1.87
CA LEU A 71 -8.75 -9.82 1.54
C LEU A 71 -9.51 -8.88 2.48
N ILE A 72 -10.75 -9.21 2.85
CA ILE A 72 -11.54 -8.44 3.84
C ILE A 72 -10.87 -8.51 5.23
N GLU A 73 -10.41 -9.69 5.64
CA GLU A 73 -9.66 -9.88 6.88
C GLU A 73 -8.36 -9.05 6.88
N PHE A 74 -7.64 -9.03 5.76
CA PHE A 74 -6.43 -8.23 5.56
C PHE A 74 -6.72 -6.73 5.67
N GLU A 75 -7.73 -6.23 4.96
CA GLU A 75 -8.19 -4.84 5.08
C GLU A 75 -8.50 -4.47 6.54
N SER A 76 -9.27 -5.32 7.23
CA SER A 76 -9.61 -5.12 8.63
C SER A 76 -8.37 -5.10 9.53
N ALA A 77 -7.36 -5.93 9.24
CA ALA A 77 -6.11 -5.96 9.99
C ALA A 77 -5.31 -4.66 9.84
N ILE A 78 -5.25 -4.07 8.64
CA ILE A 78 -4.65 -2.74 8.43
C ILE A 78 -5.43 -1.69 9.21
N GLN A 79 -6.76 -1.70 9.11
CA GLN A 79 -7.63 -0.74 9.80
C GLN A 79 -7.54 -0.84 11.34
N LYS A 80 -7.37 -2.04 11.89
CA LYS A 80 -7.24 -2.26 13.33
C LYS A 80 -5.81 -2.03 13.85
N ASN A 81 -4.84 -1.79 12.97
CA ASN A 81 -3.47 -1.53 13.38
C ASN A 81 -3.38 -0.23 14.20
N SER A 82 -3.24 -0.38 15.52
CA SER A 82 -3.18 0.70 16.51
C SER A 82 -1.79 0.86 17.13
N SER A 83 -0.75 0.27 16.53
CA SER A 83 0.61 0.36 17.07
C SER A 83 1.02 1.83 17.21
N LYS A 84 1.31 2.25 18.45
CA LYS A 84 1.84 3.58 18.78
C LYS A 84 3.36 3.64 18.67
N SER A 85 3.99 2.57 18.20
CA SER A 85 5.45 2.51 18.06
C SER A 85 5.89 3.52 17.00
N LEU A 86 6.54 4.59 17.45
CA LEU A 86 7.24 5.52 16.59
C LEU A 86 8.50 4.85 16.06
N VAL A 87 8.77 5.03 14.77
CA VAL A 87 10.02 4.58 14.17
C VAL A 87 11.09 5.61 14.52
N ALA A 88 12.15 5.17 15.20
CA ALA A 88 13.32 6.00 15.49
C ALA A 88 13.87 6.57 14.17
N GLY A 89 14.11 7.88 14.14
CA GLY A 89 14.62 8.56 12.94
C GLY A 89 13.64 8.67 11.77
N ALA A 90 12.33 8.54 12.00
CA ALA A 90 11.30 8.71 10.95
C ALA A 90 11.46 7.78 9.74
N GLY A 91 11.99 6.57 9.96
CA GLY A 91 12.23 5.56 8.92
C GLY A 91 10.97 4.84 8.42
N ILE A 92 11.18 3.79 7.61
CA ILE A 92 10.10 2.97 7.06
C ILE A 92 9.44 2.16 8.17
N HIS A 93 8.12 2.24 8.26
CA HIS A 93 7.31 1.56 9.26
C HIS A 93 7.01 0.10 8.83
N ALA A 94 7.02 -0.83 9.79
CA ALA A 94 6.78 -2.26 9.52
C ALA A 94 5.43 -2.53 8.83
N LEU A 95 4.36 -1.81 9.22
CA LEU A 95 3.07 -1.86 8.52
C LEU A 95 3.21 -1.56 7.01
N THR A 96 4.03 -0.58 6.63
CA THR A 96 4.27 -0.24 5.23
C THR A 96 4.97 -1.40 4.52
N THR A 97 5.99 -1.99 5.13
CA THR A 97 6.70 -3.12 4.53
C THR A 97 5.81 -4.34 4.37
N ASP A 98 5.02 -4.67 5.39
CA ASP A 98 4.15 -5.86 5.38
C ASP A 98 3.03 -5.73 4.35
N VAL A 99 2.34 -4.58 4.33
CA VAL A 99 1.23 -4.35 3.40
C VAL A 99 1.74 -4.35 1.97
N MET A 100 2.82 -3.63 1.70
CA MET A 100 3.36 -3.57 0.34
C MET A 100 3.96 -4.89 -0.11
N HIS A 101 4.54 -5.69 0.78
CA HIS A 101 5.00 -7.04 0.44
C HIS A 101 3.82 -7.94 0.04
N TYR A 102 2.76 -7.95 0.83
CA TYR A 102 1.57 -8.74 0.55
C TYR A 102 0.88 -8.31 -0.75
N LEU A 103 0.71 -7.01 -0.98
CA LEU A 103 0.16 -6.48 -2.24
C LEU A 103 1.05 -6.81 -3.44
N SER A 104 2.37 -6.75 -3.30
CA SER A 104 3.29 -7.13 -4.39
C SER A 104 3.09 -8.59 -4.81
N LEU A 105 2.96 -9.50 -3.83
CA LEU A 105 2.69 -10.93 -4.09
C LEU A 105 1.32 -11.14 -4.73
N LEU A 106 0.28 -10.41 -4.29
CA LEU A 106 -1.04 -10.48 -4.92
C LEU A 106 -1.02 -9.97 -6.36
N GLY A 107 -0.17 -8.99 -6.68
CA GLY A 107 -0.02 -8.45 -8.03
C GLY A 107 0.36 -9.51 -9.07
N ASP A 108 1.05 -10.58 -8.65
CA ASP A 108 1.42 -11.71 -9.52
C ASP A 108 0.22 -12.56 -9.95
N TYR A 109 -0.88 -12.49 -9.20
CA TYR A 109 -2.15 -13.19 -9.47
C TYR A 109 -3.20 -12.25 -10.06
N SER A 110 -2.78 -11.13 -10.66
CA SER A 110 -3.69 -10.07 -11.11
C SER A 110 -4.74 -10.52 -12.11
N ASN A 111 -4.39 -11.44 -13.00
CA ASN A 111 -5.30 -12.01 -14.00
C ASN A 111 -6.49 -12.73 -13.35
N ILE A 112 -6.24 -13.68 -12.44
CA ILE A 112 -7.31 -14.44 -11.78
C ILE A 112 -8.03 -13.60 -10.73
N LEU A 113 -7.33 -12.64 -10.11
CA LEU A 113 -7.93 -11.75 -9.13
C LEU A 113 -8.92 -10.78 -9.77
N ALA A 114 -8.75 -10.43 -11.05
CA ALA A 114 -9.76 -9.65 -11.78
C ALA A 114 -11.11 -10.39 -11.80
N ASP A 115 -11.10 -11.69 -12.10
CA ASP A 115 -12.29 -12.54 -12.14
C ASP A 115 -12.86 -12.77 -10.73
N ILE A 116 -12.00 -13.12 -9.77
CA ILE A 116 -12.41 -13.35 -8.37
C ILE A 116 -13.03 -12.08 -7.78
N LEU A 117 -12.54 -10.88 -8.11
CA LEU A 117 -13.00 -9.63 -7.51
C LEU A 117 -14.13 -8.95 -8.27
N ALA A 118 -14.54 -9.45 -9.44
CA ALA A 118 -15.59 -8.87 -10.26
C ALA A 118 -16.92 -8.70 -9.49
N ASP A 119 -17.29 -9.68 -8.66
CA ASP A 119 -18.54 -9.65 -7.88
C ASP A 119 -18.43 -8.90 -6.54
N LEU A 120 -17.22 -8.51 -6.13
CA LEU A 120 -17.01 -7.93 -4.81
C LEU A 120 -17.31 -6.42 -4.86
N PRO A 121 -18.32 -5.91 -4.13
CA PRO A 121 -18.77 -4.52 -4.24
C PRO A 121 -17.66 -3.56 -3.86
N LEU A 122 -17.25 -2.70 -4.81
CA LEU A 122 -16.11 -1.81 -4.64
C LEU A 122 -16.17 -1.05 -3.31
N PRO A 123 -15.02 -0.78 -2.67
CA PRO A 123 -15.00 -0.04 -1.43
C PRO A 123 -15.66 1.32 -1.65
N GLY A 124 -16.68 1.65 -0.83
CA GLY A 124 -17.42 2.88 -0.98
C GLY A 124 -16.55 4.11 -0.71
N LYS A 125 -16.52 5.05 -1.68
CA LYS A 125 -15.83 6.35 -1.59
C LYS A 125 -16.25 7.18 -0.35
N SER A 126 -17.38 6.86 0.27
CA SER A 126 -18.03 7.65 1.33
C SER A 126 -17.38 7.58 2.73
N SER A 127 -16.32 6.79 2.93
CA SER A 127 -15.72 6.59 4.27
C SER A 127 -14.30 7.15 4.45
N LEU A 128 -13.71 7.80 3.45
CA LEU A 128 -12.32 8.30 3.52
C LEU A 128 -12.18 9.77 3.07
N PRO A 129 -11.14 10.49 3.52
CA PRO A 129 -10.96 11.91 3.22
C PRO A 129 -10.71 12.18 1.73
N GLU A 130 -11.42 13.17 1.18
CA GLU A 130 -11.35 13.65 -0.22
C GLU A 130 -9.91 13.98 -0.69
N SER A 131 -9.04 14.41 0.23
CA SER A 131 -7.66 14.83 -0.05
C SER A 131 -6.72 13.73 -0.57
N TYR A 132 -7.17 12.47 -0.54
CA TYR A 132 -6.50 11.36 -1.20
C TYR A 132 -7.26 10.86 -2.44
N PHE A 133 -8.52 11.27 -2.64
CA PHE A 133 -9.39 10.89 -3.76
C PHE A 133 -9.33 11.84 -4.95
N ASP A 134 -8.73 13.03 -4.79
CA ASP A 134 -8.39 13.97 -5.89
C ASP A 134 -7.51 13.31 -7.00
N THR A 135 -7.16 12.04 -6.79
CA THR A 135 -6.36 11.18 -7.65
C THR A 135 -7.17 10.49 -8.77
N TYR A 136 -8.49 10.33 -8.68
CA TYR A 136 -9.27 9.44 -9.57
C TYR A 136 -10.67 9.93 -9.97
N ASP A 137 -10.77 11.19 -10.38
CA ASP A 137 -12.00 11.78 -10.94
C ASP A 137 -12.04 11.75 -12.48
N SER A 138 -11.56 10.66 -13.08
CA SER A 138 -11.69 10.45 -14.54
C SER A 138 -12.86 9.52 -14.80
N GLU A 139 -14.03 10.10 -15.07
CA GLU A 139 -15.22 9.44 -15.62
C GLU A 139 -14.94 8.70 -16.95
N ASP A 140 -13.79 8.91 -17.58
CA ASP A 140 -13.49 8.44 -18.93
C ASP A 140 -13.00 6.98 -19.05
N PHE A 141 -12.44 6.38 -17.98
CA PHE A 141 -12.03 4.97 -17.99
C PHE A 141 -12.12 4.34 -16.59
N PRO A 142 -13.12 3.48 -16.30
CA PRO A 142 -13.18 2.79 -15.03
C PRO A 142 -12.00 1.81 -14.95
N LEU A 143 -11.11 2.06 -13.99
CA LEU A 143 -10.04 1.12 -13.65
C LEU A 143 -10.63 -0.28 -13.38
N PRO A 144 -9.91 -1.37 -13.73
CA PRO A 144 -10.32 -2.71 -13.35
C PRO A 144 -10.61 -2.80 -11.84
N ALA A 145 -11.61 -3.60 -11.45
CA ALA A 145 -12.01 -3.74 -10.05
C ALA A 145 -10.82 -4.07 -9.13
N ILE A 146 -9.88 -4.88 -9.61
CA ILE A 146 -8.64 -5.20 -8.89
C ILE A 146 -7.75 -3.97 -8.66
N SER A 147 -7.57 -3.11 -9.65
CA SER A 147 -6.77 -1.88 -9.51
C SER A 147 -7.37 -0.97 -8.45
N LEU A 148 -8.70 -0.80 -8.45
CA LEU A 148 -9.41 0.00 -7.45
C LEU A 148 -9.26 -0.57 -6.03
N ARG A 149 -9.24 -1.90 -5.89
CA ARG A 149 -8.94 -2.56 -4.60
C ARG A 149 -7.53 -2.30 -4.12
N PHE A 150 -6.54 -2.35 -5.00
CA PHE A 150 -5.15 -2.09 -4.64
C PHE A 150 -4.95 -0.63 -4.23
N VAL A 151 -5.51 0.31 -4.99
CA VAL A 151 -5.53 1.73 -4.64
C VAL A 151 -6.15 1.93 -3.25
N TRP A 152 -7.29 1.30 -3.00
CA TRP A 152 -7.98 1.39 -1.71
C TRP A 152 -7.14 0.87 -0.54
N LEU A 153 -6.50 -0.29 -0.68
CA LEU A 153 -5.66 -0.86 0.38
C LEU A 153 -4.42 0.01 0.66
N ILE A 154 -3.82 0.56 -0.39
CA ILE A 154 -2.71 1.53 -0.25
C ILE A 154 -3.22 2.81 0.43
N LEU A 155 -4.41 3.29 0.09
CA LEU A 155 -5.01 4.45 0.73
C LEU A 155 -5.23 4.24 2.24
N ILE A 156 -5.82 3.11 2.64
CA ILE A 156 -6.00 2.77 4.06
C ILE A 156 -4.64 2.77 4.77
N LEU A 157 -3.60 2.19 4.15
CA LEU A 157 -2.24 2.23 4.70
C LEU A 157 -1.76 3.66 4.89
N LEU A 158 -1.88 4.52 3.88
CA LEU A 158 -1.45 5.93 3.97
C LEU A 158 -2.20 6.69 5.05
N CYS A 159 -3.51 6.52 5.20
CA CYS A 159 -4.28 7.13 6.28
C CYS A 159 -3.84 6.63 7.68
N LYS A 160 -3.43 5.35 7.79
CA LYS A 160 -2.85 4.82 9.02
C LYS A 160 -1.48 5.39 9.34
N LEU A 161 -0.69 5.71 8.32
CA LEU A 161 0.60 6.36 8.50
C LEU A 161 0.41 7.85 8.87
N ASP A 162 -0.55 8.55 8.27
CA ASP A 162 -0.93 9.92 8.64
C ASP A 162 -1.33 10.03 10.12
N GLY A 163 -2.18 9.11 10.59
CA GLY A 163 -2.54 9.05 12.01
C GLY A 163 -1.35 8.79 12.93
N LYS A 164 -0.35 8.04 12.48
CA LYS A 164 0.89 7.80 13.25
C LYS A 164 1.85 8.98 13.19
N ALA A 165 1.90 9.70 12.06
CA ALA A 165 2.75 10.87 11.88
C ALA A 165 2.42 11.95 12.92
N LYS A 166 1.13 12.13 13.25
CA LYS A 166 0.65 13.08 14.28
C LYS A 166 1.19 12.85 15.69
N HIS A 167 1.89 11.73 15.95
CA HIS A 167 2.50 11.45 17.23
C HIS A 167 3.98 11.84 17.31
N TYR A 168 4.60 12.30 16.22
CA TYR A 168 5.92 12.92 16.29
C TYR A 168 5.83 14.29 16.97
N LYS A 169 6.88 14.65 17.71
CA LYS A 169 6.94 15.92 18.46
C LYS A 169 7.19 17.14 17.57
N ASP A 170 7.76 16.91 16.40
CA ASP A 170 8.18 17.93 15.45
C ASP A 170 7.46 17.65 14.12
N ASP A 171 6.87 18.70 13.55
CA ASP A 171 6.18 18.65 12.26
C ASP A 171 7.15 18.22 11.15
N SER A 172 8.42 18.62 11.24
CA SER A 172 9.45 18.21 10.29
C SER A 172 9.65 16.67 10.29
N LEU A 173 9.76 16.04 11.47
CA LEU A 173 9.89 14.58 11.58
C LEU A 173 8.64 13.85 11.09
N SER A 174 7.46 14.45 11.23
CA SER A 174 6.21 13.93 10.69
C SER A 174 6.25 13.89 9.16
N TYR A 175 6.68 14.97 8.50
CA TYR A 175 6.81 15.04 7.05
C TYR A 175 7.89 14.08 6.52
N LEU A 176 9.03 13.97 7.20
CA LEU A 176 10.08 13.02 6.84
C LEU A 176 9.58 11.57 6.91
N PHE A 177 8.83 11.23 7.95
CA PHE A 177 8.22 9.91 8.09
C PHE A 177 7.26 9.60 6.94
N LEU A 178 6.39 10.54 6.60
CA LEU A 178 5.43 10.40 5.50
C LEU A 178 6.14 10.27 4.15
N ALA A 179 7.17 11.10 3.89
CA ALA A 179 7.97 11.03 2.67
C ALA A 179 8.67 9.67 2.51
N ASN A 180 9.34 9.19 3.57
CA ASN A 180 10.05 7.91 3.54
C ASN A 180 9.13 6.73 3.27
N ASN A 181 7.98 6.68 3.95
CA ASN A 181 7.04 5.58 3.78
C ASN A 181 6.33 5.64 2.42
N LEU A 182 5.92 6.83 1.96
CA LEU A 182 5.30 6.97 0.64
C LEU A 182 6.29 6.65 -0.48
N ASN A 183 7.55 7.08 -0.36
CA ASN A 183 8.59 6.74 -1.33
C ASN A 183 8.83 5.23 -1.40
N TYR A 184 8.77 4.52 -0.27
CA TYR A 184 8.84 3.07 -0.24
C TYR A 184 7.66 2.42 -0.96
N VAL A 185 6.43 2.91 -0.73
CA VAL A 185 5.22 2.44 -1.43
C VAL A 185 5.38 2.61 -2.95
N VAL A 186 5.74 3.80 -3.41
CA VAL A 186 5.98 4.10 -4.83
C VAL A 186 7.04 3.19 -5.43
N SER A 187 8.17 3.01 -4.71
CA SER A 187 9.25 2.14 -5.15
C SER A 187 8.80 0.69 -5.30
N LYS A 188 7.99 0.19 -4.36
CA LYS A 188 7.44 -1.18 -4.42
C LYS A 188 6.44 -1.35 -5.56
N VAL A 189 5.59 -0.36 -5.82
CA VAL A 189 4.68 -0.38 -6.97
C VAL A 189 5.47 -0.43 -8.28
N ARG A 190 6.51 0.40 -8.41
CA ARG A 190 7.31 0.49 -9.63
C ARG A 190 8.01 -0.82 -10.00
N ILE A 191 8.51 -1.57 -9.02
CA ILE A 191 9.30 -2.79 -9.25
C ILE A 191 8.47 -4.07 -9.30
N SER A 192 7.17 -4.01 -9.05
CA SER A 192 6.28 -5.18 -9.01
C SER A 192 5.24 -5.11 -10.13
N ASN A 193 4.49 -6.20 -10.30
CA ASN A 193 3.40 -6.27 -11.28
C ASN A 193 2.26 -5.27 -11.00
N MET A 194 2.26 -4.64 -9.81
CA MET A 194 1.34 -3.55 -9.49
C MET A 194 1.51 -2.32 -10.39
N LYS A 195 2.70 -2.11 -10.97
CA LYS A 195 2.92 -1.05 -11.96
C LYS A 195 1.89 -1.12 -13.10
N TYR A 196 1.62 -2.32 -13.61
CA TYR A 196 0.67 -2.52 -14.71
C TYR A 196 -0.78 -2.33 -14.28
N LEU A 197 -1.09 -2.57 -12.99
CA LEU A 197 -2.44 -2.38 -12.44
C LEU A 197 -2.76 -0.92 -12.16
N LEU A 198 -1.79 -0.17 -11.64
CA LEU A 198 -1.98 1.20 -11.17
C LEU A 198 -1.65 2.26 -12.23
N GLY A 199 -0.77 1.93 -13.17
CA GLY A 199 -0.35 2.81 -14.25
C GLY A 199 0.71 3.85 -13.87
N ASP A 200 1.35 4.42 -14.89
CA ASP A 200 2.42 5.42 -14.73
C ASP A 200 1.90 6.77 -14.21
N ASP A 201 0.63 7.11 -14.47
CA ASP A 201 -0.01 8.31 -13.94
C ASP A 201 -0.10 8.28 -12.40
N TRP A 202 -0.48 7.13 -11.84
CA TRP A 202 -0.52 6.96 -10.39
C TRP A 202 0.87 7.12 -9.77
N LEU A 203 1.90 6.54 -10.38
CA LEU A 203 3.29 6.69 -9.94
C LEU A 203 3.73 8.15 -9.95
N THR A 204 3.55 8.84 -11.08
CA THR A 204 3.95 10.24 -11.26
C THR A 204 3.29 11.17 -10.24
N LYS A 205 1.98 10.97 -9.98
CA LYS A 205 1.24 11.73 -8.96
C LYS A 205 1.81 11.48 -7.56
N HIS A 206 2.04 10.23 -7.19
CA HIS A 206 2.55 9.91 -5.84
C HIS A 206 4.01 10.33 -5.65
N GLU A 207 4.85 10.28 -6.69
CA GLU A 207 6.21 10.85 -6.68
C GLU A 207 6.21 12.35 -6.44
N THR A 208 5.27 13.06 -7.05
CA THR A 208 5.08 14.51 -6.81
C THR A 208 4.73 14.77 -5.36
N LYS A 209 3.84 13.96 -4.77
CA LYS A 209 3.46 14.05 -3.36
C LYS A 209 4.64 13.74 -2.41
N VAL A 210 5.51 12.79 -2.75
CA VAL A 210 6.76 12.54 -2.00
C VAL A 210 7.63 13.79 -1.98
N LYS A 211 7.82 14.45 -3.13
CA LYS A 211 8.61 15.69 -3.23
C LYS A 211 7.99 16.81 -2.40
N GLN A 212 6.66 16.95 -2.41
CA GLN A 212 5.96 17.93 -1.57
C GLN A 212 6.23 17.70 -0.07
N PHE A 213 6.16 16.46 0.40
CA PHE A 213 6.50 16.15 1.81
C PHE A 213 7.96 16.46 2.15
N ALA A 214 8.90 16.18 1.24
CA ALA A 214 10.30 16.54 1.44
C ALA A 214 10.53 18.05 1.52
N LEU A 215 9.84 18.84 0.68
CA LEU A 215 9.92 20.31 0.72
C LEU A 215 9.35 20.91 2.01
N ASN A 216 8.23 20.36 2.51
CA ASN A 216 7.66 20.80 3.79
C ASN A 216 8.62 20.50 4.95
N TYR A 217 9.27 19.33 4.95
CA TYR A 217 10.30 18.99 5.91
C TYR A 217 11.46 20.01 5.91
N GLU A 218 12.00 20.34 4.74
CA GLU A 218 13.10 21.31 4.62
C GLU A 218 12.67 22.71 5.11
N THR A 219 11.45 23.13 4.79
CA THR A 219 10.94 24.45 5.18
C THR A 219 10.77 24.57 6.69
N ASP A 220 10.14 23.58 7.32
CA ASP A 220 9.87 23.59 8.76
C ASP A 220 11.15 23.39 9.58
N SER A 221 12.05 22.51 9.14
CA SER A 221 13.34 22.30 9.81
C SER A 221 14.29 23.51 9.71
N MET A 222 14.16 24.33 8.66
CA MET A 222 14.94 25.55 8.46
C MET A 222 14.32 26.80 9.10
N GLU A 223 13.06 26.77 9.53
CA GLU A 223 12.35 27.92 10.12
C GLU A 223 13.08 28.50 11.35
N PRO A 224 13.61 27.69 12.29
CA PRO A 224 14.39 28.18 13.43
C PRO A 224 15.69 28.89 13.04
N CYS A 225 16.38 28.41 11.98
CA CYS A 225 17.59 29.04 11.46
C CYS A 225 17.30 30.35 10.73
N ARG A 226 16.15 30.49 10.05
CA ARG A 226 15.77 31.75 9.39
C ARG A 226 15.41 32.85 10.39
N ARG A 227 14.92 32.52 11.59
CA ARG A 227 14.65 33.51 12.65
C ARG A 227 15.91 34.09 13.28
N PHE A 228 17.04 33.42 13.15
CA PHE A 228 18.33 33.89 13.67
C PHE A 228 19.36 33.93 12.55
N PRO A 229 19.34 34.98 11.69
CA PRO A 229 20.41 35.19 10.74
C PRO A 229 21.76 35.30 11.48
N PRO A 230 22.86 34.75 10.94
CA PRO A 230 24.18 34.92 11.53
C PRO A 230 24.46 36.42 11.68
N GLY A 231 24.83 36.82 12.90
CA GLY A 231 24.87 38.21 13.34
C GLY A 231 25.52 39.15 12.34
N GLY A 232 24.84 40.27 12.08
CA GLY A 232 25.48 41.42 11.47
C GLY A 232 26.71 41.78 12.29
N SER A 233 27.87 41.68 11.65
CA SER A 233 29.11 42.23 12.16
C SER A 233 28.96 43.75 12.23
N ASP A 234 28.64 44.28 13.41
CA ASP A 234 28.77 45.70 13.71
C ASP A 234 30.25 46.09 13.58
N SER A 235 30.59 46.60 12.40
CA SER A 235 31.90 47.16 12.06
C SER A 235 31.80 48.68 12.09
N SER A 236 31.99 49.29 13.28
CA SER A 236 32.34 50.70 13.52
C SER A 236 32.13 50.99 15.01
N ASN A 237 33.12 51.28 15.85
CA ASN A 237 34.07 52.39 15.74
C ASN A 237 35.33 52.08 16.58
N VAL A 238 36.48 52.03 15.92
CA VAL A 238 37.77 52.35 16.56
C VAL A 238 37.98 53.84 16.32
N ALA A 239 37.67 54.67 17.31
CA ALA A 239 38.11 56.06 17.32
C ALA A 239 39.50 56.10 17.96
N GLY A 240 40.53 56.22 17.12
CA GLY A 240 41.89 56.53 17.54
C GLY A 240 42.20 58.01 17.28
N GLY A 241 42.75 58.68 18.30
CA GLY A 241 43.60 59.89 18.25
C GLY A 241 42.95 61.20 17.78
N SER A 242 43.41 62.40 18.14
CA SER A 242 44.47 62.87 19.03
C SER A 242 44.35 64.41 19.11
N GLU A 243 44.90 64.98 20.18
CA GLU A 243 45.43 66.37 20.31
C GLU A 243 44.49 67.59 20.34
N GLY A 244 44.75 68.43 21.35
CA GLY A 244 44.13 69.73 21.64
C GLY A 244 44.25 70.07 23.12
#